data_AF-F2I3Z3-F1
#
_entry.id   AF-F2I3Z3-F1
#
_cell.length_a   1.000
_cell.length_b   1.000
_cell.length_c   1.000
_cell.angle_alpha   90.00
_cell.angle_beta   90.00
_cell.angle_gamma   90.00
#
_symmetry.space_group_name_H-M   'P 1'
#
loop_
_entity.id
_entity.type
_entity.pdbx_description
1 polymer ?
#
loop_
_entity_poly.entity_id
_entity_poly.type
_entity_poly.pdbx_seq_one_letter_code
_entity_poly.pdbx_strand_id
1 'polypeptide(L)' 'MWKMIQEAGDYLQGQLPDHLNHPKGRNPYAHVALCVKNKFNNSYKDIEDEKFNEVTDYIEFLKENPN' A
#
# COMPACT_ATOMS: atom_id res chain seq x y z
N MET A 1 2.98 -10.78 4.34
CA MET A 1 2.98 -9.49 3.62
C MET A 1 1.84 -9.34 2.61
N TRP A 2 1.73 -10.20 1.59
CA TRP A 2 0.70 -10.07 0.53
C TRP A 2 -0.73 -9.92 1.06
N LYS A 3 -1.13 -10.75 2.04
CA LYS A 3 -2.47 -10.67 2.64
C LYS A 3 -2.77 -9.31 3.29
N MET A 4 -1.79 -8.69 3.96
CA MET A 4 -1.97 -7.36 4.57
C MET A 4 -2.13 -6.27 3.50
N ILE A 5 -1.42 -6.39 2.37
CA ILE A 5 -1.60 -5.49 1.23
C ILE A 5 -2.99 -5.67 0.63
N GLN A 6 -3.51 -6.90 0.56
CA GLN A 6 -4.88 -7.16 0.11
C GLN A 6 -5.90 -6.53 1.04
N GLU A 7 -5.80 -6.76 2.35
CA GLU A 7 -6.70 -6.19 3.36
C GLU A 7 -6.69 -4.65 3.36
N ALA A 8 -5.51 -4.04 3.22
CA ALA A 8 -5.38 -2.58 3.08
C ALA A 8 -5.97 -2.09 1.75
N GLY A 9 -5.77 -2.81 0.66
CA GLY A 9 -6.33 -2.48 -0.65
C GLY A 9 -7.86 -2.60 -0.67
N ASP A 10 -8.41 -3.63 -0.04
CA ASP A 10 -9.86 -3.82 0.13
C ASP A 10 -10.44 -2.66 0.96
N TYR A 11 -9.77 -2.28 2.04
CA TYR A 11 -10.16 -1.12 2.85
C TYR A 11 -10.16 0.17 2.01
N LEU A 12 -9.09 0.44 1.27
CA LEU A 12 -8.90 1.68 0.51
C LEU A 12 -9.72 1.78 -0.80
N GLN A 13 -10.57 0.80 -1.11
CA GLN A 13 -11.49 0.87 -2.25
C GLN A 13 -12.35 2.14 -2.21
N GLY A 14 -12.21 2.97 -3.24
CA GLY A 14 -12.94 4.25 -3.34
C GLY A 14 -12.48 5.35 -2.38
N GLN A 15 -11.42 5.14 -1.59
CA GLN A 15 -10.90 6.13 -0.63
C GLN A 15 -9.70 6.93 -1.17
N LEU A 16 -9.05 6.45 -2.23
CA LEU A 16 -7.91 7.14 -2.84
C LEU A 16 -8.36 8.35 -3.66
N PRO A 17 -7.60 9.46 -3.65
CA PRO A 17 -7.95 10.65 -4.41
C PRO A 17 -7.88 10.42 -5.92
N ASP A 18 -8.75 11.11 -6.64
CA ASP A 18 -8.79 11.07 -8.09
C ASP A 18 -7.48 11.58 -8.72
N HIS A 19 -7.22 11.12 -9.94
CA HIS A 19 -6.06 11.56 -10.70
C HIS A 19 -6.39 11.56 -12.19
N LEU A 20 -5.97 12.59 -12.94
CA LEU A 20 -6.28 12.74 -14.38
C LEU A 20 -5.84 11.53 -15.22
N ASN A 21 -4.68 10.95 -14.88
CA ASN A 21 -4.14 9.74 -15.53
C ASN A 21 -4.87 8.44 -15.13
N HIS A 22 -5.81 8.50 -14.17
CA HIS A 22 -6.59 7.37 -13.69
C HIS A 22 -8.09 7.68 -13.78
N PRO A 23 -8.66 7.76 -15.01
CA PRO A 23 -10.05 8.14 -15.24
C PRO A 23 -11.09 7.16 -14.69
N LYS A 24 -10.67 5.99 -14.20
CA LYS A 24 -11.51 4.97 -13.56
C LYS A 24 -11.18 4.77 -12.07
N GLY A 25 -10.51 5.74 -11.46
CA GLY A 25 -9.99 5.64 -10.10
C GLY A 25 -8.64 4.92 -10.01
N ARG A 26 -7.97 5.06 -8.86
CA ARG A 26 -6.68 4.40 -8.58
C ARG A 26 -6.91 2.96 -8.10
N ASN A 27 -6.00 2.05 -8.46
CA ASN A 27 -5.98 0.69 -7.93
C ASN A 27 -5.34 0.69 -6.52
N PRO A 28 -6.10 0.41 -5.45
CA PRO A 28 -5.57 0.51 -4.08
C PRO A 28 -4.49 -0.51 -3.75
N TYR A 29 -4.59 -1.74 -4.28
CA TYR A 29 -3.59 -2.78 -4.06
C TYR A 29 -2.24 -2.41 -4.68
N ALA A 30 -2.28 -1.88 -5.91
CA ALA A 30 -1.08 -1.41 -6.60
C ALA A 30 -0.49 -0.18 -5.89
N HIS A 31 -1.34 0.71 -5.39
CA HIS A 31 -0.91 1.87 -4.62
C HIS A 31 -0.15 1.47 -3.35
N VAL A 32 -0.72 0.60 -2.50
CA VAL A 32 -0.08 0.14 -1.26
C VAL A 32 1.26 -0.56 -1.56
N ALA A 33 1.28 -1.48 -2.54
CA ALA A 33 2.51 -2.17 -2.92
C ALA A 33 3.61 -1.22 -3.42
N LEU A 34 3.23 -0.17 -4.16
CA LEU A 34 4.17 0.84 -4.66
C LEU A 34 4.69 1.73 -3.53
N CYS A 35 3.83 2.15 -2.59
CA CYS A 35 4.24 2.90 -1.41
C CYS A 35 5.24 2.10 -0.56
N VAL A 36 4.96 0.81 -0.28
CA VAL A 36 5.90 -0.07 0.43
C VAL A 36 7.23 -0.15 -0.35
N LYS A 37 7.17 -0.38 -1.67
CA LYS A 37 8.39 -0.44 -2.48
C LYS A 37 9.23 0.83 -2.38
N ASN A 38 8.59 1.99 -2.46
CA ASN A 38 9.29 3.28 -2.42
C ASN A 38 9.83 3.60 -1.03
N LYS A 39 9.11 3.24 0.04
CA LYS A 39 9.51 3.49 1.43
C LYS A 39 10.70 2.62 1.86
N PHE A 40 10.69 1.34 1.49
CA PHE A 40 11.71 0.37 1.91
C PHE A 40 12.78 0.11 0.85
N ASN A 41 12.66 0.77 -0.32
CA ASN A 41 13.52 0.60 -1.50
C ASN A 41 13.62 -0.83 -2.04
N ASN A 42 12.75 -1.74 -1.56
CA ASN A 42 12.69 -3.15 -1.91
C ASN A 42 11.23 -3.56 -2.19
N SER A 43 11.03 -4.55 -3.05
CA SER A 43 9.70 -5.16 -3.20
C SER A 43 9.27 -5.78 -1.87
N TYR A 44 7.97 -5.78 -1.56
CA TYR A 44 7.43 -6.43 -0.36
C TYR A 44 7.76 -7.94 -0.25
N LYS A 45 8.20 -8.56 -1.35
CA LYS A 45 8.66 -9.96 -1.41
C LYS A 45 10.12 -10.13 -0.98
N ASP A 46 10.90 -9.04 -1.03
CA ASP A 46 12.34 -9.00 -0.79
C ASP A 46 12.67 -8.23 0.51
N ILE A 47 11.66 -7.95 1.34
CA ILE A 47 11.85 -7.34 2.65
C ILE A 47 12.11 -8.46 3.66
N GLU A 48 13.19 -8.32 4.42
CA GLU A 48 13.58 -9.24 5.49
C GLU A 48 12.54 -9.25 6.63
N ASP A 49 12.34 -10.41 7.25
CA ASP A 49 11.34 -10.61 8.31
C ASP A 49 11.57 -9.68 9.53
N GLU A 50 12.80 -9.25 9.77
CA GLU A 50 13.14 -8.29 10.84
C GLU A 50 12.41 -6.95 10.69
N LYS A 51 12.05 -6.57 9.46
CA LYS A 51 11.31 -5.34 9.15
C LYS A 51 9.81 -5.56 9.07
N PHE A 52 9.31 -6.75 9.38
CA PHE A 52 7.89 -7.09 9.22
C PHE A 52 6.96 -6.12 9.97
N ASN A 53 7.29 -5.79 11.21
CA ASN A 53 6.50 -4.85 12.01
C ASN A 53 6.51 -3.44 11.39
N GLU A 54 7.67 -2.95 10.96
CA GLU A 54 7.79 -1.63 10.34
C GLU A 54 6.97 -1.52 9.05
N VAL A 55 6.96 -2.59 8.22
CA VAL A 55 6.11 -2.63 7.03
C VAL A 55 4.63 -2.67 7.40
N THR A 56 4.27 -3.41 8.44
CA THR A 56 2.88 -3.51 8.92
C THR A 56 2.38 -2.15 9.40
N ASP A 57 3.15 -1.47 10.27
CA ASP A 57 2.83 -0.13 10.78
C ASP A 57 2.70 0.88 9.64
N TYR A 58 3.56 0.77 8.62
CA TYR A 58 3.47 1.65 7.46
C TYR A 58 2.22 1.37 6.60
N ILE A 59 1.81 0.10 6.44
CA ILE A 59 0.56 -0.25 5.76
C ILE A 59 -0.65 0.29 6.54
N GLU A 60 -0.64 0.22 7.87
CA GLU A 60 -1.69 0.82 8.70
C GLU A 60 -1.72 2.35 8.57
N PHE A 61 -0.56 3.01 8.56
CA PHE A 61 -0.46 4.43 8.30
C PHE A 61 -1.09 4.82 6.94
N LEU A 62 -0.86 4.03 5.87
CA LEU A 62 -1.46 4.29 4.56
C LEU A 62 -2.99 4.17 4.57
N LYS A 63 -3.56 3.27 5.38
CA LYS A 63 -5.02 3.14 5.52
C LYS A 63 -5.63 4.38 6.14
N GLU A 64 -4.99 4.94 7.16
CA GLU A 64 -5.45 6.15 7.86
C GLU A 64 -5.14 7.45 7.09
N ASN A 65 -4.27 7.38 6.07
CA ASN A 65 -3.81 8.54 5.30
C ASN A 65 -3.86 8.26 3.78
N PRO A 66 -5.06 8.06 3.19
CA PRO A 66 -5.20 7.84 1.76
C PRO A 66 -4.77 9.08 0.95
N ASN A 67 -3.77 8.92 0.06
CA ASN A 67 -3.17 9.99 -0.75
C ASN A 67 -2.84 9.55 -2.19
#